data_AF-A0A7S2GAP8-F1
#
_entry.id   AF-A0A7S2GAP8-F1
#
_cell.length_a   1.000
_cell.length_b   1.000
_cell.length_c   1.000
_cell.angle_alpha   90.00
_cell.angle_beta   90.00
_cell.angle_gamma   90.00
#
_symmetry.space_group_name_H-M   'P 1'
#
loop_
_entity.id
_entity.type
_entity.pdbx_description
1 polymer ?
#
loop_
_entity_poly.entity_id
_entity_poly.type
_entity_poly.pdbx_seq_one_letter_code
_entity_poly.pdbx_strand_id
1 'polypeptide(L)'
;GHGGGPLEVAVKVGLPGNERRVMGDLRSMARVCRVMKRVGLDGGIDMPSVVEAYLDIVPEEFDFRVEAKKISRFRRLLVEDEGMGHQIELPRVVTSLVTSKVLVMEWVYGQKLLDTFHEANHERSSSRGQEGK
;
A
#
# COMPACT_ATOMS: atom_id res chain seq x y z
N GLY A 1 15.01 9.38 26.40
CA GLY A 1 16.40 9.17 25.96
C GLY A 1 16.44 7.91 25.16
N HIS A 2 17.03 7.93 23.96
CA HIS A 2 17.23 6.72 23.17
C HIS A 2 18.72 6.38 23.18
N GLY A 3 19.04 5.21 23.74
CA GLY A 3 20.40 4.71 23.91
C GLY A 3 21.09 4.49 22.56
N GLY A 4 22.41 4.65 22.54
CA GLY A 4 23.27 4.67 21.35
C GLY A 4 23.50 3.32 20.67
N GLY A 5 22.43 2.54 20.45
CA GLY A 5 22.45 1.38 19.57
C GLY A 5 22.24 1.78 18.09
N PRO A 6 22.59 0.91 17.13
CA PRO A 6 22.30 1.13 15.73
C PRO A 6 20.78 1.24 15.50
N LEU A 7 20.37 2.18 14.62
CA LEU A 7 18.98 2.34 14.22
C LEU A 7 18.58 1.23 13.26
N GLU A 8 17.58 0.43 13.62
CA GLU A 8 16.99 -0.57 12.74
C GLU A 8 16.03 0.08 11.73
N VAL A 9 16.14 -0.31 10.46
CA VAL A 9 15.41 0.32 9.36
C VAL A 9 14.81 -0.71 8.41
N ALA A 10 13.65 -0.37 7.86
CA ALA A 10 13.08 -1.03 6.70
C ALA A 10 13.51 -0.29 5.42
N VAL A 11 13.93 -1.05 4.40
CA VAL A 11 14.36 -0.52 3.10
C VAL A 11 13.47 -1.08 1.99
N LYS A 12 12.62 -0.24 1.40
CA LYS A 12 11.79 -0.59 0.24
C LYS A 12 12.52 -0.17 -1.04
N VAL A 13 12.72 -1.11 -1.97
CA VAL A 13 13.48 -0.91 -3.20
C VAL A 13 12.57 -1.11 -4.42
N GLY A 14 12.59 -0.14 -5.33
CA GLY A 14 11.83 -0.17 -6.56
C GLY A 14 12.50 -1.06 -7.62
N LEU A 15 11.70 -1.86 -8.33
CA LEU A 15 12.20 -2.71 -9.41
C LEU A 15 12.53 -1.89 -10.67
N PRO A 16 13.74 -2.04 -11.26
CA PRO A 16 14.13 -1.34 -12.48
C PRO A 16 13.16 -1.60 -13.65
N GLY A 17 12.73 -0.53 -14.33
CA GLY A 17 11.88 -0.62 -15.52
C GLY A 17 10.42 -1.01 -15.27
N ASN A 18 10.01 -1.20 -14.02
CA ASN A 18 8.65 -1.64 -13.68
C ASN A 18 7.58 -0.62 -14.11
N GLU A 19 7.87 0.67 -13.96
CA GLU A 19 6.98 1.77 -14.34
C GLU A 19 6.55 1.69 -15.81
N ARG A 20 7.50 1.56 -16.73
CA ARG A 20 7.17 1.49 -18.16
C ARG A 20 6.31 0.26 -18.50
N ARG A 21 6.56 -0.87 -17.84
CA ARG A 21 5.81 -2.12 -18.05
C ARG A 21 4.37 -1.95 -17.56
N VAL A 22 4.19 -1.57 -16.29
CA VAL A 22 2.87 -1.36 -15.68
C VAL A 22 2.07 -0.32 -16.45
N MET A 23 2.68 0.81 -16.83
CA MET A 23 1.99 1.82 -17.63
C MET A 23 1.64 1.33 -19.04
N GLY A 24 2.44 0.44 -19.62
CA GLY A 24 2.12 -0.24 -20.88
C GLY A 24 0.91 -1.16 -20.76
N ASP A 25 0.84 -1.93 -19.67
CA ASP A 25 -0.26 -2.83 -19.38
C ASP A 25 -1.55 -2.06 -19.12
N LEU A 26 -1.52 -0.98 -18.33
CA LEU A 26 -2.68 -0.12 -18.08
C LEU A 26 -3.22 0.50 -19.37
N ARG A 27 -2.34 1.00 -20.26
CA ARG A 27 -2.76 1.52 -21.58
C ARG A 27 -3.39 0.44 -22.45
N SER A 28 -2.88 -0.78 -22.40
CA SER A 28 -3.41 -1.91 -23.15
C SER A 28 -4.79 -2.32 -22.61
N MET A 29 -4.92 -2.39 -21.29
CA MET A 29 -6.19 -2.65 -20.61
C MET A 29 -7.23 -1.58 -20.95
N ALA A 30 -6.88 -0.29 -20.91
CA ALA A 30 -7.79 0.79 -21.30
C ALA A 30 -8.28 0.65 -22.76
N ARG A 31 -7.45 0.15 -23.68
CA ARG A 31 -7.87 -0.12 -25.07
C ARG A 31 -8.84 -1.29 -25.13
N VAL A 32 -8.52 -2.40 -24.46
CA VAL A 32 -9.37 -3.60 -24.39
C VAL A 32 -10.74 -3.26 -23.81
N CYS A 33 -10.78 -2.56 -22.67
CA CYS A 33 -12.03 -2.13 -22.04
C CYS A 33 -12.87 -1.24 -22.98
N ARG A 34 -12.24 -0.31 -23.72
CA ARG A 34 -12.96 0.51 -24.72
C ARG A 34 -13.52 -0.32 -25.86
N VAL A 35 -12.81 -1.36 -26.31
CA VAL A 35 -13.32 -2.27 -27.34
C VAL A 35 -14.51 -3.06 -26.79
N MET A 36 -14.39 -3.66 -25.60
CA MET A 36 -15.47 -4.42 -24.96
C MET A 36 -16.74 -3.57 -24.80
N LYS A 37 -16.61 -2.32 -24.37
CA LYS A 37 -17.72 -1.37 -24.27
C LYS A 37 -18.37 -1.09 -25.63
N ARG A 38 -17.57 -0.90 -26.69
CA ARG A 38 -18.10 -0.68 -28.05
C ARG A 38 -18.84 -1.89 -28.62
N VAL A 39 -18.42 -3.10 -28.28
CA VAL A 39 -19.06 -4.34 -28.77
C VAL A 39 -20.15 -4.88 -27.83
N GLY A 40 -20.48 -4.16 -26.74
CA GLY A 40 -21.53 -4.55 -25.79
C GLY A 40 -21.17 -5.73 -24.87
N LEU A 41 -19.88 -5.97 -24.63
CA LEU A 41 -19.37 -7.03 -23.74
C LEU A 41 -18.86 -6.48 -22.40
N ASP A 42 -19.30 -5.30 -22.00
CA ASP A 42 -18.87 -4.61 -20.77
C ASP A 42 -19.67 -5.02 -19.52
N GLY A 43 -20.74 -5.81 -19.67
CA GLY A 43 -21.54 -6.30 -18.55
C GLY A 43 -22.20 -5.19 -17.72
N GLY A 44 -22.37 -4.00 -18.31
CA GLY A 44 -22.92 -2.82 -17.65
C GLY A 44 -21.94 -2.06 -16.74
N ILE A 45 -20.64 -2.39 -16.75
CA ILE A 45 -19.63 -1.74 -15.92
C ILE A 45 -18.81 -0.77 -16.78
N ASP A 46 -18.64 0.47 -16.30
CA ASP A 46 -17.78 1.46 -16.95
C ASP A 46 -16.28 1.24 -16.64
N MET A 47 -15.78 0.06 -16.99
CA MET A 47 -14.37 -0.31 -16.82
C MET A 47 -13.39 0.67 -17.48
N PRO A 48 -13.64 1.25 -18.69
CA PRO A 48 -12.74 2.23 -19.28
C PRO A 48 -12.40 3.39 -18.34
N SER A 49 -13.40 3.99 -17.70
CA SER A 49 -13.21 5.12 -16.79
C SER A 49 -12.40 4.73 -15.55
N VAL A 50 -12.62 3.52 -15.01
CA VAL A 50 -11.84 2.99 -13.89
C VAL A 50 -10.36 2.85 -14.27
N VAL A 51 -10.08 2.24 -15.42
CA VAL A 51 -8.69 2.03 -15.86
C VAL A 51 -8.01 3.35 -16.23
N GLU A 52 -8.74 4.29 -16.80
CA GLU A 52 -8.24 5.64 -17.10
C GLU A 52 -7.89 6.41 -15.82
N ALA A 53 -8.70 6.33 -14.76
CA ALA A 53 -8.35 6.93 -13.47
C ALA A 53 -7.05 6.35 -12.88
N TYR A 54 -6.79 5.06 -13.09
CA TYR A 54 -5.54 4.43 -12.63
C TYR A 54 -4.31 4.93 -13.41
N LEU A 55 -4.46 5.38 -14.66
CA LEU A 55 -3.33 5.95 -15.42
C LEU A 55 -2.78 7.24 -14.79
N ASP A 56 -3.60 7.97 -14.04
CA ASP A 56 -3.20 9.19 -13.35
C ASP A 56 -2.60 8.90 -11.96
N ILE A 57 -3.09 7.88 -11.27
CA ILE A 57 -2.69 7.54 -9.90
C ILE A 57 -1.38 6.74 -9.87
N VAL A 58 -1.28 5.71 -10.71
CA VAL A 58 -0.19 4.72 -10.67
C VAL A 58 1.21 5.32 -10.92
N PRO A 59 1.40 6.37 -11.75
CA PRO A 59 2.70 7.03 -11.86
C PRO A 59 3.26 7.54 -10.54
N GLU A 60 2.41 8.04 -9.63
CA GLU A 60 2.85 8.55 -8.32
C GLU A 60 3.44 7.45 -7.44
N GLU A 61 3.02 6.20 -7.63
CA GLU A 61 3.49 5.04 -6.87
C GLU A 61 4.93 4.63 -7.23
N PHE A 62 5.47 5.14 -8.35
CA PHE A 62 6.85 4.85 -8.79
C PHE A 62 7.90 5.84 -8.27
N ASP A 63 7.48 6.84 -7.49
CA ASP A 63 8.35 7.80 -6.82
C ASP A 63 8.18 7.73 -5.29
N PHE A 64 9.08 7.01 -4.63
CA PHE A 64 9.05 6.87 -3.17
C PHE A 64 9.24 8.18 -2.40
N ARG A 65 9.65 9.28 -3.04
CA ARG A 65 9.64 10.61 -2.39
C ARG A 65 8.23 11.08 -2.09
N VAL A 66 7.24 10.66 -2.89
CA VAL A 66 5.82 10.94 -2.64
C VAL A 66 5.33 10.15 -1.42
N GLU A 67 5.63 8.85 -1.35
CA GLU A 67 5.31 7.99 -0.21
C GLU A 67 5.97 8.49 1.09
N ALA A 68 7.25 8.85 1.04
CA ALA A 68 7.97 9.46 2.17
C ALA A 68 7.25 10.70 2.71
N LYS A 69 6.83 11.62 1.83
CA LYS A 69 6.08 12.82 2.22
C LYS A 69 4.73 12.46 2.85
N LYS A 70 4.02 11.46 2.30
CA LYS A 70 2.76 10.97 2.86
C LYS A 70 3.00 10.45 4.29
N ILE A 71 3.98 9.57 4.51
CA ILE A 71 4.32 9.03 5.85
C ILE A 71 4.64 10.15 6.84
N SER A 72 5.54 11.07 6.48
CA SER A 72 5.89 12.20 7.37
C SER A 72 4.70 13.10 7.70
N ARG A 73 3.82 13.34 6.72
CA ARG A 73 2.58 14.11 6.93
C ARG A 73 1.61 13.38 7.86
N PHE A 74 1.38 12.09 7.64
CA PHE A 74 0.53 11.28 8.50
C PHE A 74 1.05 11.23 9.93
N ARG A 75 2.37 11.07 10.12
CA ARG A 75 2.99 11.09 11.44
C ARG A 75 2.76 12.41 12.15
N ARG A 76 3.03 13.54 11.49
CA ARG A 76 2.77 14.86 12.07
C ARG A 76 1.31 15.00 12.48
N LEU A 77 0.39 14.76 11.55
CA LEU A 77 -1.04 14.93 11.82
C LEU A 77 -1.52 14.03 12.97
N LEU A 78 -1.29 12.72 12.89
CA LEU A 78 -1.89 11.78 13.83
C LEU A 78 -1.17 11.69 15.17
N VAL A 79 0.17 11.74 15.17
CA VAL A 79 0.96 11.53 16.38
C VAL A 79 1.28 12.85 17.06
N GLU A 80 1.68 13.87 16.30
CA GLU A 80 2.16 15.15 16.85
C GLU A 80 1.00 16.12 17.10
N ASP A 81 0.10 16.28 16.14
CA ASP A 81 -1.01 17.24 16.22
C ASP A 81 -2.22 16.65 16.99
N GLU A 82 -2.65 15.43 16.67
CA GLU A 82 -3.85 14.78 17.27
C GLU A 82 -3.53 13.91 18.51
N GLY A 83 -2.25 13.72 18.87
CA GLY A 83 -1.86 12.98 20.08
C GLY A 83 -2.21 11.48 20.08
N MET A 84 -2.47 10.87 18.91
CA MET A 84 -2.82 9.45 18.78
C MET A 84 -1.64 8.49 18.94
N GLY A 85 -0.46 8.96 19.34
CA GLY A 85 0.76 8.15 19.49
C GLY A 85 0.67 6.99 20.49
N HIS A 86 -0.39 6.93 21.31
CA HIS A 86 -0.67 5.82 22.22
C HIS A 86 -1.49 4.69 21.57
N GLN A 87 -2.07 4.92 20.39
CA GLN A 87 -2.88 3.94 19.64
C GLN A 87 -2.25 3.59 18.29
N ILE A 88 -1.53 4.54 17.69
CA ILE A 88 -0.98 4.43 16.33
C ILE A 88 0.52 4.70 16.39
N GLU A 89 1.30 3.72 15.97
CA GLU A 89 2.72 3.86 15.72
C GLU A 89 2.96 4.05 14.21
N LEU A 90 3.69 5.10 13.84
CA LEU A 90 4.08 5.40 12.45
C LEU A 90 5.60 5.53 12.39
N PRO A 91 6.30 4.93 11.41
CA PRO A 91 7.75 5.02 11.33
C PRO A 91 8.21 6.45 11.02
N ARG A 92 9.40 6.85 11.50
CA ARG A 92 10.10 8.02 10.95
C ARG A 92 10.79 7.65 9.65
N VAL A 93 10.72 8.55 8.67
CA VAL A 93 11.45 8.43 7.41
C VAL A 93 12.88 8.93 7.60
N VAL A 94 13.87 8.17 7.10
CA VAL A 94 15.28 8.60 7.05
C VAL A 94 15.49 9.41 5.77
N THR A 95 15.05 10.67 5.78
CA THR A 95 14.93 11.53 4.58
C THR A 95 16.22 11.63 3.76
N SER A 96 17.39 11.60 4.42
CA SER A 96 18.70 11.65 3.75
C SER A 96 19.00 10.45 2.85
N LEU A 97 18.29 9.33 3.02
CA LEU A 97 18.46 8.09 2.25
C LEU A 97 17.29 7.81 1.28
N VAL A 98 16.31 8.72 1.19
CA VAL A 98 15.17 8.57 0.28
C VAL A 98 15.53 9.04 -1.11
N THR A 99 15.22 8.20 -2.11
CA THR A 99 15.30 8.54 -3.53
C THR A 99 13.97 8.20 -4.21
N SER A 100 13.86 8.41 -5.53
CA SER A 100 12.66 7.95 -6.25
C SER A 100 12.51 6.42 -6.28
N LYS A 101 13.58 5.66 -5.99
CA LYS A 101 13.60 4.18 -6.07
C LYS A 101 13.95 3.49 -4.75
N VAL A 102 14.26 4.24 -3.70
CA VAL A 102 14.56 3.69 -2.38
C VAL A 102 13.83 4.51 -1.31
N LEU A 103 13.09 3.84 -0.43
CA LEU A 103 12.50 4.41 0.79
C LEU A 103 13.15 3.74 2.00
N VAL A 104 13.66 4.56 2.92
CA VAL A 104 14.23 4.09 4.19
C VAL A 104 13.43 4.71 5.33
N MET A 105 12.99 3.87 6.26
CA MET A 105 12.20 4.28 7.42
C MET A 105 12.50 3.41 8.63
N GLU A 106 12.18 3.87 9.83
CA GLU A 106 12.28 3.08 11.06
C GLU A 106 11.57 1.73 10.89
N TRP A 107 12.17 0.68 11.43
CA TRP A 107 11.52 -0.61 11.51
C TRP A 107 10.43 -0.58 12.59
N VAL A 108 9.20 -0.96 12.24
CA VAL A 108 8.09 -1.08 13.19
C VAL A 108 7.78 -2.55 13.41
N TYR A 109 7.74 -2.95 14.68
CA TYR A 109 7.44 -4.31 15.09
C TYR A 109 5.95 -4.48 15.35
N GLY A 110 5.37 -5.59 14.92
CA GLY A 110 3.96 -5.89 15.16
C GLY A 110 3.51 -7.18 14.49
N GLN A 111 2.29 -7.60 14.79
CA GLN A 111 1.64 -8.71 14.08
C GLN A 111 0.98 -8.19 12.81
N LYS A 112 1.10 -8.94 11.71
CA LYS A 112 0.39 -8.60 10.48
C LYS A 112 -1.11 -8.80 10.71
N LEU A 113 -1.88 -7.76 10.42
CA LEU A 113 -3.34 -7.78 10.58
C LEU A 113 -4.02 -8.94 9.84
N LEU A 114 -3.49 -9.31 8.66
CA LEU A 114 -4.02 -10.42 7.86
C LEU A 114 -3.87 -11.77 8.58
N ASP A 115 -2.74 -12.01 9.24
CA ASP A 115 -2.48 -13.25 9.97
C ASP A 115 -3.47 -13.36 11.14
N THR A 116 -3.69 -12.26 11.86
CA THR A 116 -4.70 -12.17 12.93
C THR A 116 -6.12 -12.46 12.42
N PHE A 117 -6.50 -11.94 11.25
CA PHE A 117 -7.81 -12.24 10.66
C PHE A 117 -7.96 -13.71 10.24
N HIS A 118 -6.90 -14.33 9.74
CA HIS A 118 -6.92 -15.75 9.39
C HIS A 118 -7.12 -16.62 10.62
N GLU A 119 -6.38 -16.36 11.71
CA GLU A 119 -6.53 -17.07 12.99
C GLU A 119 -7.97 -16.97 13.53
N ALA A 120 -8.53 -15.75 13.60
CA ALA A 120 -9.88 -15.52 14.09
C ALA A 120 -10.96 -16.23 13.25
N ASN A 121 -10.77 -16.34 11.93
CA ASN A 121 -11.71 -17.04 11.06
C ASN A 121 -11.60 -18.57 11.20
N HIS A 122 -10.39 -19.09 11.47
CA HIS A 122 -10.19 -20.52 11.74
C HIS A 122 -10.84 -20.94 13.07
N GLU A 123 -10.70 -20.16 14.14
CA GLU A 123 -11.35 -20.42 15.44
C GLU A 123 -12.88 -20.42 15.37
N ARG A 124 -13.46 -19.49 14.59
CA ARG A 124 -14.93 -19.45 14.34
C ARG A 124 -15.43 -20.64 13.52
N SER A 125 -14.59 -21.20 12.66
CA SER A 125 -14.93 -22.36 11.84
C SER A 125 -14.84 -23.67 12.63
N SER A 126 -13.88 -23.77 13.55
CA SER A 126 -13.72 -24.92 14.45
C SER A 126 -14.81 -25.02 15.53
N SER A 127 -15.28 -23.88 16.05
CA SER A 127 -16.37 -23.83 17.04
C SER A 127 -17.74 -24.20 16.43
N ARG A 128 -18.03 -23.78 15.19
CA ARG A 128 -19.25 -24.19 14.46
C ARG A 128 -19.32 -25.68 14.09
N GLY A 129 -18.18 -26.37 14.00
CA GLY A 129 -18.13 -27.82 13.73
C GLY A 129 -18.47 -28.69 14.94
N GLN A 130 -18.53 -28.13 16.15
CA GLN A 130 -18.73 -28.86 17.40
C GLN A 130 -20.17 -28.81 17.94
N GLU A 131 -20.99 -27.85 17.49
CA GLU A 131 -22.41 -27.71 17.90
C GLU A 131 -23.38 -28.56 17.06
N GLY A 132 -22.90 -29.27 16.04
CA GLY A 132 -23.71 -30.08 15.12
C GLY A 132 -23.76 -31.58 15.43
N LYS A 133 -23.47 -32.01 16.66
CA LYS A 133 -23.45 -33.43 17.05
C LYS A 133 -24.35 -33.76 18.23
#